data_AF-A0A354TA77-F1
#
_entry.id   AF-A0A354TA77-F1
#
_cell.length_a   1.000
_cell.length_b   1.000
_cell.length_c   1.000
_cell.angle_alpha   90.00
_cell.angle_beta   90.00
_cell.angle_gamma   90.00
#
_symmetry.space_group_name_H-M   'P 1'
#
loop_
_entity.id
_entity.type
_entity.pdbx_description
1 polymer ?
#
loop_
_entity_poly.entity_id
_entity_poly.type
_entity_poly.pdbx_seq_one_letter_code
_entity_poly.pdbx_strand_id
1 'polypeptide(L)'
;MKNKLHILAFALIATSAAIAEERTVKTTTVNADGSTDTTIKTTTGTGTITEYIPGTTFIVKEVTGPVTYLYGKTVAYVTKSGQVITEEALKTRIRVGSPVSVQYVTDGNNRVISRVVIDD
;
A
#
# COMPACT_ATOMS: atom_id res chain seq x y z
N MET A 1 21.28 20.69 -18.44
CA MET A 1 19.84 21.00 -18.22
C MET A 1 19.61 20.92 -16.72
N LYS A 2 19.25 22.05 -16.09
CA LYS A 2 19.27 22.23 -14.64
C LYS A 2 17.86 21.99 -14.08
N ASN A 3 17.61 20.78 -13.58
CA ASN A 3 16.36 20.49 -12.89
C ASN A 3 16.49 20.99 -11.44
N LYS A 4 16.09 22.25 -11.23
CA LYS A 4 16.00 22.88 -9.92
C LYS A 4 14.94 22.15 -9.09
N LEU A 5 15.39 21.33 -8.15
CA LEU A 5 14.53 20.70 -7.15
C LEU A 5 14.29 21.71 -6.02
N HIS A 6 13.07 22.24 -5.93
CA HIS A 6 12.65 23.07 -4.81
C HIS A 6 12.56 22.19 -3.56
N ILE A 7 13.56 22.30 -2.68
CA ILE A 7 13.51 21.79 -1.31
C ILE A 7 12.70 22.80 -0.49
N LEU A 8 11.45 22.47 -0.21
CA LEU A 8 10.64 23.19 0.75
C LEU A 8 10.87 22.53 2.12
N ALA A 9 11.70 23.18 2.95
CA ALA A 9 11.88 22.81 4.34
C ALA A 9 10.60 23.11 5.12
N PHE A 10 10.03 22.11 5.78
CA PHE A 10 9.03 22.30 6.83
C PHE A 10 9.38 21.37 7.99
N ALA A 11 10.03 21.93 9.01
CA ALA A 11 10.21 21.29 10.29
C ALA A 11 8.84 21.28 11.00
N LEU A 12 8.29 20.10 11.29
CA LEU A 12 7.17 19.96 12.21
C LEU A 12 7.50 18.87 13.22
N ILE A 13 7.93 19.30 14.40
CA ILE A 13 7.92 18.47 15.60
C ILE A 13 6.45 18.34 16.01
N ALA A 14 5.91 17.12 15.93
CA ALA A 14 4.62 16.80 16.51
C ALA A 14 4.67 15.38 17.09
N THR A 15 5.06 15.27 18.35
CA THR A 15 4.59 14.20 19.23
C THR A 15 3.11 14.46 19.50
N SER A 16 2.22 13.68 18.89
CA SER A 16 0.79 13.73 19.25
C SER A 16 0.10 12.38 19.09
N ALA A 17 -0.79 12.14 20.05
CA ALA A 17 -1.54 10.93 20.33
C ALA A 17 -2.39 10.40 19.17
N ALA A 18 -2.67 9.10 19.23
CA ALA A 18 -3.60 8.40 18.37
C ALA A 18 -5.01 9.03 18.44
N ILE A 19 -5.48 9.55 17.31
CA ILE A 19 -6.90 9.76 17.03
C ILE A 19 -7.18 9.03 15.71
N ALA A 20 -8.19 8.17 15.75
CA ALA A 20 -8.63 7.34 14.63
C ALA A 20 -9.24 8.22 13.53
N GLU A 21 -8.38 8.68 12.63
CA GLU A 21 -8.69 9.04 11.25
C GLU A 21 -7.54 8.46 10.42
N GLU A 22 -7.79 7.37 9.69
CA GLU A 22 -6.77 6.71 8.86
C GLU A 22 -6.47 7.52 7.60
N ARG A 23 -5.86 8.69 7.79
CA ARG A 23 -5.19 9.46 6.74
C ARG A 23 -3.76 8.92 6.58
N THR A 24 -3.38 8.68 5.32
CA THR A 24 -1.99 8.38 4.94
C THR A 24 -1.12 9.60 5.23
N VAL A 25 -0.08 9.43 6.06
CA VAL A 25 0.96 10.43 6.33
C VAL A 25 2.29 9.83 5.91
N LYS A 26 2.97 10.47 4.95
CA LYS A 26 4.38 10.19 4.65
C LYS A 26 5.22 11.15 5.48
N THR A 27 5.71 10.69 6.62
CA THR A 27 6.60 11.49 7.46
C THR A 27 8.03 11.22 7.01
N THR A 28 8.70 12.28 6.56
CA THR A 28 10.12 12.26 6.23
C THR A 28 10.85 13.00 7.35
N THR A 29 11.52 12.27 8.23
CA THR A 29 12.35 12.85 9.28
C THR A 29 13.77 12.95 8.75
N VAL A 30 14.30 14.17 8.69
CA VAL A 30 15.72 14.37 8.42
C VAL A 30 16.42 14.33 9.77
N ASN A 31 17.25 13.31 9.97
CA ASN A 31 18.05 13.15 11.17
C ASN A 31 19.21 14.15 11.16
N ALA A 32 19.75 14.45 12.35
CA ALA A 32 20.82 15.44 12.51
C ALA A 32 22.14 15.06 11.79
N ASP A 33 22.31 13.79 11.43
CA ASP A 33 23.45 13.27 10.66
C ASP A 33 23.23 13.36 9.14
N GLY A 34 22.11 13.94 8.69
CA GLY A 34 21.74 14.04 7.28
C GLY A 34 21.10 12.77 6.72
N SER A 35 20.91 11.72 7.52
CA SER A 35 20.10 10.57 7.11
C SER A 35 18.61 10.94 7.06
N THR A 36 17.87 10.21 6.24
CA THR A 36 16.43 10.46 6.02
C THR A 36 15.64 9.22 6.37
N ASP A 37 14.83 9.29 7.42
CA ASP A 37 13.89 8.24 7.78
C ASP A 37 12.54 8.50 7.11
N THR A 38 12.06 7.50 6.35
CA THR A 38 10.76 7.55 5.69
C THR A 38 9.82 6.55 6.35
N THR A 39 8.86 7.05 7.11
CA THR A 39 7.78 6.21 7.65
C THR A 39 6.60 6.25 6.67
N ILE A 40 6.29 5.09 6.08
CA ILE A 40 5.13 4.93 5.19
C ILE A 40 4.01 4.27 5.99
N LYS A 41 2.94 5.02 6.24
CA LYS A 41 1.72 4.46 6.83
C LYS A 41 0.84 3.87 5.73
N THR A 42 0.66 2.56 5.74
CA THR A 42 -0.24 1.84 4.82
C THR A 42 -1.60 1.60 5.47
N THR A 43 -2.66 1.68 4.68
CA THR A 43 -4.02 1.29 5.07
C THR A 43 -4.27 -0.15 4.62
N THR A 44 -5.03 -0.91 5.41
CA THR A 44 -5.41 -2.28 5.05
C THR A 44 -6.87 -2.32 4.62
N GLY A 45 -7.14 -2.67 3.36
CA GLY A 45 -8.46 -2.99 2.84
C GLY A 45 -8.66 -4.51 2.84
N THR A 46 -9.82 -4.99 3.25
CA THR A 46 -10.16 -6.42 3.23
C THR A 46 -11.39 -6.66 2.36
N GLY A 47 -11.40 -7.78 1.66
CA GLY A 47 -12.52 -8.15 0.82
C GLY A 47 -12.24 -9.36 -0.04
N THR A 48 -13.03 -9.50 -1.10
CA THR A 48 -12.96 -10.63 -2.02
C THR A 48 -12.53 -10.15 -3.40
N ILE A 49 -11.61 -10.85 -4.05
CA ILE A 49 -11.21 -10.50 -5.42
C ILE A 49 -12.38 -10.69 -6.37
N THR A 50 -12.71 -9.64 -7.12
CA THR A 50 -13.68 -9.71 -8.23
C THR A 50 -13.00 -9.74 -9.58
N GLU A 51 -11.87 -9.03 -9.71
CA GLU A 51 -11.07 -9.03 -10.93
C GLU A 51 -9.60 -9.00 -10.57
N TYR A 52 -8.82 -9.83 -11.26
CA TYR A 52 -7.39 -9.94 -11.05
C TYR A 52 -6.66 -10.12 -12.37
N ILE A 53 -5.89 -9.10 -12.76
CA ILE A 53 -4.92 -9.16 -13.84
C ILE A 53 -3.61 -8.61 -13.29
N PRO A 54 -2.61 -9.48 -12.98
CA PRO A 54 -1.36 -9.05 -12.37
C PRO A 54 -0.70 -7.92 -13.16
N GLY A 55 -0.36 -6.84 -12.46
CA GLY A 55 0.25 -5.64 -13.05
C GLY A 55 -0.71 -4.72 -13.81
N THR A 56 -1.98 -5.08 -13.97
CA THR A 56 -2.97 -4.29 -14.73
C THR A 56 -4.16 -3.87 -13.87
N THR A 57 -5.01 -4.82 -13.45
CA THR A 57 -6.22 -4.54 -12.65
C THR A 57 -6.27 -5.39 -11.39
N PHE A 58 -6.63 -4.76 -10.27
CA PHE A 58 -6.89 -5.45 -9.01
C PHE A 58 -8.17 -4.87 -8.40
N ILE A 59 -9.29 -5.58 -8.55
CA ILE A 59 -10.58 -5.13 -8.04
C ILE A 59 -11.00 -6.05 -6.90
N VAL A 60 -11.30 -5.43 -5.77
CA VAL A 60 -11.73 -6.12 -4.55
C VAL A 60 -13.12 -5.64 -4.20
N LYS A 61 -14.05 -6.57 -3.97
CA LYS A 61 -15.33 -6.29 -3.34
C LYS A 61 -15.13 -6.16 -1.84
N GLU A 62 -15.10 -4.92 -1.37
CA GLU A 62 -15.11 -4.58 0.05
C GLU A 62 -16.56 -4.47 0.56
N VAL A 63 -16.71 -4.27 1.87
CA VAL A 63 -18.03 -4.08 2.51
C VAL A 63 -18.76 -2.86 1.94
N THR A 64 -18.02 -1.81 1.59
CA THR A 64 -18.55 -0.55 1.03
C THR A 64 -18.83 -0.63 -0.47
N GLY A 65 -18.38 -1.68 -1.15
CA GLY A 65 -18.55 -1.88 -2.59
C GLY A 65 -17.27 -2.32 -3.30
N PRO A 66 -17.30 -2.43 -4.64
CA PRO A 66 -16.12 -2.73 -5.45
C PRO A 66 -15.12 -1.57 -5.39
N VAL A 67 -13.87 -1.87 -5.06
CA VAL A 67 -12.77 -0.93 -5.01
C VAL A 67 -11.69 -1.35 -6.00
N THR A 68 -11.31 -0.40 -6.85
CA THR A 68 -10.20 -0.55 -7.79
C THR A 68 -8.90 -0.12 -7.13
N TYR A 69 -7.91 -1.00 -7.18
CA TYR A 69 -6.57 -0.76 -6.70
C TYR A 69 -5.58 -0.68 -7.85
N LEU A 70 -4.62 0.25 -7.73
CA LEU A 70 -3.50 0.39 -8.65
C LEU A 70 -2.27 -0.31 -8.11
N TYR A 71 -1.49 -0.92 -9.00
CA TYR A 71 -0.21 -1.52 -8.61
C TYR A 71 0.84 -0.44 -8.34
N GLY A 72 1.48 -0.51 -7.17
CA GLY A 72 2.69 0.27 -6.91
C GLY A 72 3.89 -0.26 -7.72
N LYS A 73 5.01 0.46 -7.63
CA LYS A 73 6.27 0.04 -8.30
C LYS A 73 6.76 -1.34 -7.86
N THR A 74 6.50 -1.68 -6.60
CA THR A 74 6.86 -2.97 -6.01
C THR A 74 5.70 -3.42 -5.15
N VAL A 75 5.16 -4.59 -5.47
CA VAL A 75 4.07 -5.20 -4.71
C VAL A 75 4.56 -6.52 -4.15
N ALA A 76 4.53 -6.63 -2.82
CA ALA A 76 4.86 -7.87 -2.13
C ALA A 76 3.61 -8.73 -1.97
N TYR A 77 3.66 -9.96 -2.48
CA TYR A 77 2.59 -10.95 -2.24
C TYR A 77 3.01 -11.87 -1.11
N VAL A 78 2.18 -11.95 -0.08
CA VAL A 78 2.42 -12.81 1.08
C VAL A 78 1.18 -13.59 1.46
N THR A 79 1.36 -14.73 2.10
CA THR A 79 0.28 -15.41 2.81
C THR A 79 0.00 -14.70 4.14
N LYS A 80 -1.13 -15.01 4.77
CA LYS A 80 -1.43 -14.57 6.15
C LYS A 80 -0.39 -15.01 7.18
N SER A 81 0.33 -16.11 6.92
CA SER A 81 1.47 -16.57 7.73
C SER A 81 2.77 -15.79 7.46
N GLY A 82 2.76 -14.84 6.53
CA GLY A 82 3.92 -14.01 6.19
C GLY A 82 4.88 -14.62 5.17
N GLN A 83 4.52 -15.75 4.55
CA GLN A 83 5.36 -16.39 3.53
C GLN A 83 5.23 -15.65 2.22
N VAL A 84 6.36 -15.33 1.58
CA VAL A 84 6.37 -14.69 0.26
C VAL A 84 5.89 -15.67 -0.80
N ILE A 85 4.94 -15.24 -1.60
CA ILE A 85 4.36 -16.02 -2.68
C ILE A 85 5.15 -15.72 -3.96
N THR A 86 5.68 -16.76 -4.59
CA THR A 86 6.34 -16.66 -5.91
C THR A 86 5.31 -16.44 -7.00
N GLU A 87 5.72 -15.95 -8.17
CA GLU A 87 4.78 -15.68 -9.28
C GLU A 87 4.02 -16.94 -9.74
N GLU A 88 4.67 -18.10 -9.71
CA GLU A 88 4.04 -19.38 -10.03
C GLU A 88 2.95 -19.76 -9.03
N ALA A 89 3.23 -19.60 -7.73
CA ALA A 89 2.26 -19.83 -6.66
C ALA A 89 1.16 -18.77 -6.68
N LEU A 90 1.46 -17.54 -7.07
CA LEU A 90 0.47 -16.48 -7.18
C LEU A 90 -0.60 -16.90 -8.19
N LYS A 91 -0.19 -17.38 -9.37
CA LYS A 91 -1.09 -17.91 -10.40
C LYS A 91 -1.87 -19.15 -9.98
N THR A 92 -1.61 -19.81 -8.86
CA THR A 92 -2.44 -20.93 -8.37
C THR A 92 -3.30 -20.54 -7.18
N ARG A 93 -2.81 -19.65 -6.32
CA ARG A 93 -3.45 -19.25 -5.08
C ARG A 93 -4.42 -18.08 -5.22
N ILE A 94 -4.17 -17.17 -6.15
CA ILE A 94 -5.02 -16.00 -6.33
C ILE A 94 -6.09 -16.28 -7.38
N ARG A 95 -7.35 -16.27 -6.97
CA ARG A 95 -8.51 -16.48 -7.86
C ARG A 95 -9.56 -15.43 -7.58
N VAL A 96 -10.38 -15.18 -8.60
CA VAL A 96 -11.64 -14.47 -8.39
C VAL A 96 -12.48 -15.26 -7.38
N GLY A 97 -13.00 -14.58 -6.36
CA GLY A 97 -13.68 -15.20 -5.23
C GLY A 97 -12.80 -15.48 -4.01
N SER A 98 -11.47 -15.37 -4.12
CA SER A 98 -10.57 -15.55 -2.96
C SER A 98 -10.62 -14.33 -2.02
N PRO A 99 -10.67 -14.55 -0.69
CA PRO A 99 -10.52 -13.48 0.29
C PRO A 99 -9.08 -12.96 0.32
N VAL A 100 -8.92 -11.65 0.36
CA VAL A 100 -7.61 -10.98 0.42
C VAL A 100 -7.63 -9.77 1.33
N SER A 101 -6.45 -9.42 1.84
CA SER A 101 -6.18 -8.16 2.52
C SER A 101 -5.12 -7.38 1.75
N VAL A 102 -5.46 -6.19 1.27
CA VAL A 102 -4.60 -5.32 0.48
C VAL A 102 -4.06 -4.22 1.38
N GLN A 103 -2.75 -4.12 1.48
CA GLN A 103 -2.09 -2.95 2.05
C GLN A 103 -1.78 -1.96 0.94
N TYR A 104 -2.29 -0.75 1.09
CA TYR A 104 -2.17 0.30 0.11
C TYR A 104 -1.79 1.64 0.74
N VAL A 105 -1.31 2.53 -0.10
CA VAL A 105 -1.16 3.95 0.19
C VAL A 105 -2.15 4.73 -0.66
N THR A 106 -2.75 5.76 -0.08
CA THR A 106 -3.61 6.67 -0.83
C THR A 106 -2.77 7.75 -1.49
N ASP A 107 -2.81 7.83 -2.82
CA ASP A 107 -2.16 8.87 -3.62
C ASP A 107 -3.23 9.70 -4.34
N GLY A 108 -3.57 10.85 -3.74
CA GLY A 108 -4.73 11.64 -4.15
C GLY A 108 -6.02 10.85 -3.97
N ASN A 109 -6.66 10.49 -5.09
CA ASN A 109 -7.87 9.65 -5.12
C ASN A 109 -7.58 8.19 -5.43
N ASN A 110 -6.31 7.85 -5.69
CA ASN A 110 -5.90 6.50 -6.08
C ASN A 110 -5.49 5.69 -4.85
N ARG A 111 -5.81 4.40 -4.84
CA ARG A 111 -5.31 3.44 -3.85
C ARG A 111 -4.20 2.61 -4.49
N VAL A 112 -2.96 2.84 -4.09
CA VAL A 112 -1.78 2.19 -4.66
C VAL A 112 -1.31 1.08 -3.75
N ILE A 113 -1.34 -0.16 -4.22
CA ILE A 113 -0.94 -1.35 -3.47
C ILE A 113 0.57 -1.33 -3.24
N SER A 114 0.98 -1.63 -2.00
CA SER A 114 2.35 -1.96 -1.63
C SER A 114 2.52 -3.43 -1.26
N ARG A 115 1.47 -4.06 -0.69
CA ARG A 115 1.50 -5.47 -0.30
C ARG A 115 0.10 -6.09 -0.41
N VAL A 116 0.03 -7.33 -0.86
CA VAL A 116 -1.19 -8.14 -0.88
C VAL A 116 -0.98 -9.34 0.03
N VAL A 117 -1.90 -9.54 0.96
CA VAL A 117 -1.96 -10.68 1.86
C VAL A 117 -3.11 -11.59 1.42
N ILE A 118 -2.82 -12.84 1.13
CA ILE A 118 -3.80 -13.85 0.71
C ILE A 118 -4.16 -14.71 1.93
N ASP A 119 -5.46 -14.89 2.18
CA ASP A 119 -5.97 -15.91 3.09
C ASP A 119 -6.06 -17.21 2.26
N ASP A 120 -5.15 -18.16 2.55
CA ASP A 120 -5.07 -19.49 1.93
C ASP A 120 -6.04 -20.46 2.58
#